data_AF-A0A1B8HMD3-F1
#
_entry.id   AF-A0A1B8HMD3-F1
#
_cell.length_a   1.000
_cell.length_b   1.000
_cell.length_c   1.000
_cell.angle_alpha   90.00
_cell.angle_beta   90.00
_cell.angle_gamma   90.00
#
_symmetry.space_group_name_H-M   'P 1'
#
loop_
_entity.id
_entity.type
_entity.pdbx_description
1 polymer ?
#
loop_
_entity_poly.entity_id
_entity_poly.type
_entity_poly.pdbx_seq_one_letter_code
_entity_poly.pdbx_strand_id
1 'polypeptide(L)'
;MSQIKPFSWLIRLDVAPLWVADGFCMNNQTALDMLANQLPYADMSFELGAAVIAGPDPLRIVNENDWEANPSEEAKIRTESPHAYPENETQGTDLISTLTDAIAFIEGAEPGAANYANKNAIISRLRSALALVDGSEPIVDFEWQNAE
;
A
#
# COMPACT_ATOMS: atom_id res chain seq x y z
N MET A 1 -19.02 -10.13 -30.18
CA MET A 1 -19.39 -9.00 -29.30
C MET A 1 -18.10 -8.35 -28.81
N SER A 2 -17.98 -7.02 -28.82
CA SER A 2 -16.80 -6.36 -28.27
C SER A 2 -16.78 -6.56 -26.75
N GLN A 3 -15.68 -7.08 -26.23
CA GLN A 3 -15.48 -7.26 -24.80
C GLN A 3 -15.50 -5.87 -24.13
N ILE A 4 -16.50 -5.60 -23.28
CA ILE A 4 -16.53 -4.39 -22.47
C ILE A 4 -15.42 -4.53 -21.42
N LYS A 5 -14.55 -3.53 -21.32
CA LYS A 5 -13.46 -3.53 -20.33
C LYS A 5 -13.99 -3.06 -18.97
N PRO A 6 -13.52 -3.62 -17.85
CA PRO A 6 -13.89 -3.15 -16.53
C PRO A 6 -13.31 -1.75 -16.27
N PHE A 7 -13.96 -1.00 -15.38
CA PHE A 7 -13.39 0.18 -14.75
C PHE A 7 -12.76 -0.21 -13.42
N SER A 8 -11.73 0.52 -13.00
CA SER A 8 -11.00 0.25 -11.75
C SER A 8 -10.86 1.52 -10.92
N TRP A 9 -10.93 1.36 -9.61
CA TRP A 9 -10.61 2.39 -8.63
C TRP A 9 -9.38 1.96 -7.84
N LEU A 10 -8.51 2.91 -7.51
CA LEU A 10 -7.47 2.73 -6.52
C LEU A 10 -8.02 3.24 -5.18
N ILE A 11 -8.11 2.37 -4.19
CA ILE A 11 -8.65 2.69 -2.87
C ILE A 11 -7.52 2.55 -1.86
N ARG A 12 -7.41 3.53 -0.97
CA ARG A 12 -6.51 3.51 0.18
C ARG A 12 -7.35 3.48 1.44
N LEU A 13 -6.98 2.61 2.38
CA LEU A 13 -7.66 2.41 3.65
C LEU A 13 -6.64 2.52 4.77
N ASP A 14 -7.01 3.19 5.85
CA ASP A 14 -6.32 3.09 7.13
C ASP A 14 -7.16 2.22 8.07
N VAL A 15 -6.50 1.28 8.74
CA VAL A 15 -7.11 0.40 9.74
C VAL A 15 -6.41 0.63 11.07
N ALA A 16 -7.13 0.41 12.18
CA ALA A 16 -6.54 0.51 13.49
C ALA A 16 -5.36 -0.49 13.63
N PRO A 17 -4.22 -0.08 14.18
CA PRO A 17 -3.03 -0.95 14.28
C PRO A 17 -3.31 -2.28 15.00
N LEU A 18 -4.22 -2.24 15.98
CA LEU A 18 -4.66 -3.41 16.74
C LEU A 18 -5.30 -4.50 15.89
N TRP A 19 -6.03 -4.15 14.84
CA TRP A 19 -6.58 -5.16 13.91
C TRP A 19 -5.46 -5.95 13.25
N VAL A 20 -4.40 -5.26 12.82
CA VAL A 20 -3.23 -5.89 12.19
C VAL A 20 -2.47 -6.74 13.22
N ALA A 21 -2.32 -6.25 14.44
CA ALA A 21 -1.71 -7.01 15.55
C ALA A 21 -2.52 -8.28 15.90
N ASP A 22 -3.85 -8.21 15.81
CA ASP A 22 -4.77 -9.33 16.01
C ASP A 22 -4.80 -10.32 14.82
N GLY A 23 -3.96 -10.09 13.80
CA GLY A 23 -3.78 -10.97 12.65
C GLY A 23 -4.70 -10.67 11.47
N PHE A 24 -5.35 -9.50 11.44
CA PHE A 24 -6.09 -9.06 10.26
C PHE A 24 -5.18 -8.96 9.04
N CYS A 25 -5.64 -9.57 7.95
CA CYS A 25 -4.98 -9.57 6.64
C CYS A 25 -5.91 -9.00 5.59
N MET A 26 -5.52 -7.88 4.97
CA MET A 26 -6.18 -7.43 3.75
C MET A 26 -5.48 -8.09 2.55
N ASN A 27 -5.93 -9.28 2.16
CA ASN A 27 -5.52 -9.92 0.90
C ASN A 27 -6.57 -9.70 -0.21
N ASN A 28 -6.29 -10.18 -1.42
CA ASN A 28 -7.20 -10.04 -2.57
C ASN A 28 -8.59 -10.64 -2.30
N GLN A 29 -8.65 -11.76 -1.59
CA GLN A 29 -9.92 -12.43 -1.28
C GLN A 29 -10.72 -11.64 -0.25
N THR A 30 -10.10 -11.18 0.84
CA THR A 30 -10.74 -10.33 1.85
C THR A 30 -11.27 -9.04 1.23
N ALA A 31 -10.48 -8.40 0.36
CA ALA A 31 -10.93 -7.21 -0.37
C ALA A 31 -12.12 -7.49 -1.30
N LEU A 32 -12.10 -8.64 -1.99
CA LEU A 32 -13.20 -9.08 -2.86
C LEU A 32 -14.47 -9.38 -2.04
N ASP A 33 -14.34 -10.07 -0.92
CA ASP A 33 -15.45 -10.41 -0.01
C ASP A 33 -16.10 -9.14 0.55
N MET A 34 -15.28 -8.15 0.94
CA MET A 34 -15.77 -6.84 1.39
C MET A 34 -16.55 -6.11 0.30
N LEU A 35 -16.08 -6.13 -0.95
CA LEU A 35 -16.77 -5.52 -2.08
C LEU A 35 -18.08 -6.27 -2.41
N ALA A 36 -18.03 -7.59 -2.43
CA ALA A 36 -19.18 -8.45 -2.70
C ALA A 36 -20.30 -8.25 -1.67
N ASN A 37 -19.93 -8.02 -0.40
CA ASN A 37 -20.90 -7.70 0.65
C ASN A 37 -21.67 -6.39 0.39
N GLN A 38 -21.06 -5.42 -0.30
CA GLN A 38 -21.74 -4.17 -0.71
C GLN A 38 -22.52 -4.31 -2.02
N LEU A 39 -22.18 -5.31 -2.83
CA LEU A 39 -22.78 -5.57 -4.15
C LEU A 39 -23.35 -7.00 -4.21
N PRO A 40 -24.40 -7.31 -3.43
CA PRO A 40 -24.85 -8.69 -3.20
C PRO A 40 -25.43 -9.41 -4.44
N TYR A 41 -25.63 -8.69 -5.54
CA TYR A 41 -26.14 -9.23 -6.79
C TYR A 41 -25.08 -9.39 -7.89
N ALA A 42 -23.85 -8.92 -7.65
CA ALA A 42 -22.77 -9.03 -8.62
C ALA A 42 -22.04 -10.38 -8.45
N ASP A 43 -21.70 -11.02 -9.58
CA ASP A 43 -20.99 -12.30 -9.56
C ASP A 43 -19.49 -12.11 -9.32
N MET A 44 -18.98 -12.71 -8.25
CA MET A 44 -17.55 -12.65 -7.88
C MET A 44 -16.62 -13.38 -8.86
N SER A 45 -17.18 -14.18 -9.78
CA SER A 45 -16.41 -14.97 -10.75
C SER A 45 -16.13 -14.20 -12.05
N PHE A 46 -16.92 -13.17 -12.37
CA PHE A 46 -16.78 -12.44 -13.64
C PHE A 46 -17.21 -10.97 -13.63
N GLU A 47 -17.92 -10.47 -12.62
CA GLU A 47 -18.33 -9.06 -12.54
C GLU A 47 -17.50 -8.27 -11.52
N LEU A 48 -16.97 -8.93 -10.49
CA LEU A 48 -16.16 -8.31 -9.46
C LEU A 48 -14.70 -8.79 -9.53
N GLY A 49 -13.81 -7.90 -9.12
CA GLY A 49 -12.41 -8.21 -8.91
C GLY A 49 -11.82 -7.20 -7.93
N ALA A 50 -10.95 -7.68 -7.05
CA ALA A 50 -10.22 -6.84 -6.12
C ALA A 50 -8.75 -7.29 -6.10
N ALA A 51 -7.86 -6.31 -5.94
CA ALA A 51 -6.44 -6.54 -5.76
C ALA A 51 -5.91 -5.56 -4.71
N VAL A 52 -5.17 -6.07 -3.75
CA VAL A 52 -4.47 -5.28 -2.75
C VAL A 52 -3.09 -4.97 -3.30
N ILE A 53 -2.85 -3.70 -3.60
CA ILE A 53 -1.65 -3.23 -4.32
C ILE A 53 -0.55 -2.81 -3.35
N ALA A 54 -0.89 -2.49 -2.11
CA ALA A 54 0.06 -2.18 -1.06
C ALA A 54 -0.54 -2.56 0.30
N GLY A 55 0.31 -3.08 1.20
CA GLY A 55 -0.01 -3.28 2.61
C GLY A 55 0.55 -2.14 3.48
N PRO A 56 0.20 -2.10 4.77
CA PRO A 56 0.79 -1.14 5.71
C PRO A 56 2.31 -1.32 5.84
N ASP A 57 3.06 -0.23 6.00
CA ASP A 57 4.49 -0.28 6.30
C ASP A 57 4.70 -0.80 7.74
N PRO A 58 5.49 -1.86 7.98
CA PRO A 58 5.78 -2.32 9.34
C PRO A 58 6.36 -1.24 10.24
N LEU A 59 7.13 -0.29 9.70
CA LEU A 59 7.67 0.81 10.48
C LEU A 59 6.55 1.73 10.99
N ARG A 60 5.50 1.96 10.17
CA ARG A 60 4.31 2.70 10.59
C ARG A 60 3.58 1.96 11.71
N ILE A 61 3.44 0.64 11.61
CA ILE A 61 2.83 -0.19 12.66
C ILE A 61 3.60 -0.04 13.97
N VAL A 62 4.94 -0.13 13.94
CA VAL A 62 5.78 0.04 15.13
C VAL A 62 5.59 1.43 15.75
N ASN A 63 5.60 2.48 14.91
CA ASN A 63 5.48 3.87 15.35
C ASN A 63 4.10 4.16 15.96
N GLU A 64 3.02 3.73 15.33
CA GLU A 64 1.65 4.00 15.78
C GLU A 64 1.27 3.22 17.06
N ASN A 65 2.01 2.16 17.41
CA ASN A 65 1.79 1.40 18.65
C ASN A 65 2.75 1.81 19.79
N ASP A 66 3.56 2.85 19.61
CA ASP A 66 4.58 3.27 20.59
C ASP A 66 5.49 2.10 21.03
N TRP A 67 5.78 1.12 20.15
CA TRP A 67 6.62 -0.04 20.48
C TRP A 67 8.11 0.29 20.67
N GLU A 68 8.43 1.58 20.76
CA GLU A 68 9.72 2.21 20.48
C GLU A 68 10.23 1.77 19.09
N ALA A 69 10.92 2.63 18.34
CA ALA A 69 11.47 2.25 17.04
C ALA A 69 12.51 1.14 17.24
N ASN A 70 12.05 -0.11 17.21
CA ASN A 70 12.83 -1.29 17.47
C ASN A 70 12.93 -2.09 16.16
N PRO A 71 14.09 -2.02 15.47
CA PRO A 71 14.32 -2.80 14.25
C PRO A 71 14.07 -4.30 14.42
N SER A 72 14.19 -4.82 15.66
CA SER A 72 13.83 -6.20 15.99
C SER A 72 12.33 -6.45 15.91
N GLU A 73 11.49 -5.51 16.36
CA GLU A 73 10.03 -5.64 16.26
C GLU A 73 9.58 -5.46 14.81
N GLU A 74 10.17 -4.53 14.06
CA GLU A 74 9.90 -4.41 12.61
C GLU A 74 10.19 -5.72 11.86
N ALA A 75 11.38 -6.30 12.09
CA ALA A 75 11.76 -7.58 11.51
C ALA A 75 10.87 -8.73 11.98
N LYS A 76 10.40 -8.67 13.22
CA LYS A 76 9.48 -9.64 13.80
C LYS A 76 8.09 -9.53 13.21
N ILE A 77 7.50 -8.35 13.00
CA ILE A 77 6.22 -8.19 12.29
C ILE A 77 6.36 -8.74 10.86
N ARG A 78 7.47 -8.45 10.17
CA ARG A 78 7.75 -9.03 8.85
C ARG A 78 7.81 -10.56 8.86
N THR A 79 8.20 -11.18 9.97
CA THR A 79 8.41 -12.64 10.11
C THR A 79 7.21 -13.38 10.72
N GLU A 80 6.56 -12.80 11.73
CA GLU A 80 5.51 -13.38 12.57
C GLU A 80 4.10 -12.94 12.17
N SER A 81 3.99 -11.86 11.40
CA SER A 81 2.74 -11.43 10.75
C SER A 81 2.83 -11.58 9.23
N PRO A 82 3.06 -12.79 8.67
CA PRO A 82 3.07 -13.01 7.22
C PRO A 82 1.71 -12.66 6.58
N HIS A 83 0.67 -12.50 7.40
CA HIS A 83 -0.68 -12.11 7.02
C HIS A 83 -0.95 -10.60 7.18
N ALA A 84 -0.12 -9.80 7.86
CA ALA A 84 -0.29 -8.34 7.84
C ALA A 84 0.01 -7.74 6.45
N TYR A 85 0.77 -8.48 5.66
CA TYR A 85 1.15 -8.13 4.29
C TYR A 85 0.27 -8.90 3.31
N PRO A 86 -0.11 -8.28 2.19
CA PRO A 86 -0.86 -8.99 1.16
C PRO A 86 -0.14 -10.29 0.79
N GLU A 87 -0.91 -11.36 0.54
CA GLU A 87 -0.41 -12.63 -0.02
C GLU A 87 0.31 -12.33 -1.34
N ASN A 88 1.61 -12.07 -1.26
CA ASN A 88 2.64 -12.12 -2.28
C ASN A 88 3.75 -11.15 -1.86
N GLU A 89 4.91 -11.70 -1.50
CA GLU A 89 6.16 -10.98 -1.17
C GLU A 89 6.63 -9.97 -2.24
N THR A 90 5.92 -9.90 -3.37
CA THR A 90 6.26 -9.15 -4.59
C THR A 90 5.26 -8.06 -5.00
N GLN A 91 4.07 -7.92 -4.39
CA GLN A 91 3.04 -7.00 -4.93
C GLN A 91 2.92 -5.64 -4.25
N GLY A 92 3.37 -5.48 -3.01
CA GLY A 92 3.44 -4.17 -2.32
C GLY A 92 4.83 -3.54 -2.30
N THR A 93 5.87 -4.38 -2.35
CA THR A 93 7.26 -3.96 -2.40
C THR A 93 7.65 -3.45 -3.78
N ASP A 94 7.23 -4.10 -4.87
CA ASP A 94 7.73 -3.78 -6.21
C ASP A 94 7.28 -2.40 -6.72
N LEU A 95 6.04 -1.97 -6.47
CA LEU A 95 5.60 -0.63 -6.89
C LEU A 95 6.29 0.48 -6.09
N ILE A 96 6.30 0.35 -4.76
CA ILE A 96 6.92 1.34 -3.85
C ILE A 96 8.43 1.39 -4.10
N SER A 97 9.10 0.22 -4.19
CA SER A 97 10.54 0.15 -4.47
C SER A 97 10.86 0.65 -5.87
N THR A 98 10.09 0.28 -6.90
CA THR A 98 10.31 0.79 -8.26
C THR A 98 10.17 2.31 -8.33
N LEU A 99 9.18 2.89 -7.64
CA LEU A 99 9.03 4.35 -7.57
C LEU A 99 10.19 5.00 -6.81
N THR A 100 10.64 4.41 -5.72
CA THR A 100 11.79 4.87 -4.92
C THR A 100 13.08 4.81 -5.72
N ASP A 101 13.35 3.70 -6.39
CA ASP A 101 14.52 3.49 -7.25
C ASP A 101 14.51 4.45 -8.45
N ALA A 102 13.34 4.68 -9.05
CA ALA A 102 13.19 5.66 -10.13
C ALA A 102 13.52 7.08 -9.64
N ILE A 103 13.06 7.46 -8.44
CA ILE A 103 13.40 8.75 -7.83
C ILE A 103 14.92 8.84 -7.62
N ALA A 104 15.53 7.85 -6.98
CA ALA A 104 16.97 7.84 -6.69
C ALA A 104 17.82 7.89 -7.98
N PHE A 105 17.44 7.12 -8.99
CA PHE A 105 18.10 7.13 -10.30
C PHE A 105 18.05 8.50 -10.96
N ILE A 106 16.89 9.16 -10.94
CA ILE A 106 16.71 10.50 -11.53
C ILE A 106 17.45 11.56 -10.69
N GLU A 107 17.44 11.44 -9.36
CA GLU A 107 18.20 12.28 -8.44
C GLU A 107 19.72 12.22 -8.69
N GLY A 108 20.24 11.07 -9.12
CA GLY A 108 21.64 10.89 -9.52
C GLY A 108 22.01 11.40 -10.92
N ALA A 109 21.05 11.86 -11.73
CA ALA A 109 21.34 12.33 -13.08
C ALA A 109 22.19 13.62 -13.08
N GLU A 110 23.24 13.64 -13.91
CA GLU A 110 24.20 14.75 -14.09
C GLU A 110 23.77 15.78 -15.14
N PRO A 111 24.26 17.05 -15.07
CA PRO A 111 24.01 18.07 -16.08
C PRO A 111 24.39 17.58 -17.49
N GLY A 112 23.45 17.66 -18.43
CA GLY A 112 23.63 17.18 -19.82
C GLY A 112 22.93 15.84 -20.12
N ALA A 113 22.40 15.15 -19.11
CA ALA A 113 21.53 14.00 -19.34
C ALA A 113 20.20 14.40 -20.03
N ALA A 114 19.64 13.47 -20.81
CA ALA A 114 18.33 13.67 -21.43
C ALA A 114 17.27 13.97 -20.34
N ASN A 115 16.45 15.01 -20.56
CA ASN A 115 15.43 15.49 -19.62
C ASN A 115 15.94 16.06 -18.28
N TYR A 116 17.23 16.39 -18.14
CA TYR A 116 17.77 17.00 -16.91
C TYR A 116 17.01 18.27 -16.49
N ALA A 117 16.58 19.10 -17.45
CA ALA A 117 15.79 20.30 -17.17
C ALA A 117 14.40 20.00 -16.55
N ASN A 118 13.86 18.80 -16.78
CA ASN A 118 12.56 18.37 -16.26
C ASN A 118 12.69 17.52 -14.99
N LYS A 119 13.91 17.23 -14.54
CA LYS A 119 14.23 16.34 -13.40
C LYS A 119 13.37 16.61 -12.18
N ASN A 120 13.35 17.85 -11.70
CA ASN A 120 12.61 18.22 -10.49
C ASN A 120 11.10 18.03 -10.65
N ALA A 121 10.55 18.32 -11.84
CA ALA A 121 9.14 18.12 -12.12
C ALA A 121 8.77 16.63 -12.15
N ILE A 122 9.65 15.78 -12.71
CA ILE A 122 9.46 14.33 -12.74
C ILE A 122 9.54 13.75 -11.32
N ILE A 123 10.57 14.11 -10.54
CA ILE A 123 10.71 13.70 -9.13
C ILE A 123 9.48 14.10 -8.33
N SER A 124 9.01 15.34 -8.47
CA SER A 124 7.81 15.80 -7.76
C SER A 124 6.59 14.94 -8.09
N ARG A 125 6.38 14.59 -9.36
CA ARG A 125 5.26 13.72 -9.77
C ARG A 125 5.40 12.30 -9.25
N LEU A 126 6.62 11.75 -9.23
CA LEU A 126 6.89 10.43 -8.68
C LEU A 126 6.66 10.40 -7.17
N ARG A 127 7.09 11.42 -6.44
CA ARG A 127 6.82 11.56 -5.00
C ARG A 127 5.32 11.66 -4.71
N SER A 128 4.57 12.41 -5.52
CA SER A 128 3.10 12.44 -5.39
C SER A 128 2.47 11.07 -5.67
N ALA A 129 2.96 10.32 -6.66
CA ALA A 129 2.48 8.97 -6.94
C ALA A 129 2.83 7.99 -5.81
N LEU A 130 4.04 8.08 -5.26
CA LEU A 130 4.50 7.29 -4.13
C LEU A 130 3.61 7.55 -2.89
N ALA A 131 3.34 8.83 -2.57
CA ALA A 131 2.48 9.19 -1.43
C ALA A 131 1.02 8.66 -1.55
N LEU A 132 0.55 8.33 -2.76
CA LEU A 132 -0.76 7.70 -2.93
C LEU A 132 -0.78 6.22 -2.56
N VAL A 133 0.38 5.56 -2.52
CA VAL A 133 0.50 4.09 -2.39
C VAL A 133 1.45 3.63 -1.29
N ASP A 134 2.33 4.48 -0.74
CA ASP A 134 3.39 4.05 0.18
C ASP A 134 2.90 3.69 1.59
N GLY A 135 1.69 4.10 1.95
CA GLY A 135 1.06 3.75 3.22
C GLY A 135 1.78 4.26 4.47
N SER A 136 2.81 5.10 4.34
CA SER A 136 3.73 5.51 5.42
C SER A 136 3.16 6.55 6.39
N GLU A 137 2.21 7.36 5.94
CA GLU A 137 1.52 8.39 6.74
C GLU A 137 0.02 8.13 6.81
N PRO A 138 -0.76 8.56 7.81
CA PRO A 138 -2.22 8.43 7.77
C PRO A 138 -2.89 9.18 6.60
N ILE A 139 -4.04 8.69 6.14
CA ILE A 139 -4.90 9.34 5.15
C ILE A 139 -5.64 10.52 5.78
N VAL A 140 -6.03 10.36 7.05
CA VAL A 140 -6.78 11.32 7.84
C VAL A 140 -6.31 11.24 9.30
N ASP A 141 -6.33 12.36 10.01
CA ASP A 141 -6.05 12.42 11.45
C ASP A 141 -7.24 11.78 12.21
N PHE A 142 -7.18 10.47 12.41
CA PHE A 142 -8.09 9.79 13.34
C PHE A 142 -7.57 9.96 14.77
N GLU A 143 -8.44 10.37 15.70
CA GLU A 143 -8.24 10.02 17.12
C GLU A 143 -8.50 8.52 17.26
N TRP A 144 -7.44 7.72 17.11
CA TRP A 144 -7.53 6.29 17.36
C TRP A 144 -7.95 6.06 18.81
N GLN A 145 -9.09 5.40 19.01
CA GLN A 145 -9.47 4.97 20.34
C GLN A 145 -8.57 3.79 20.74
N ASN A 146 -8.09 3.81 21.99
CA ASN A 146 -7.38 2.67 22.55
C ASN A 146 -8.28 1.43 22.44
N ALA A 147 -7.73 0.27 22.03
CA ALA A 147 -8.46 -0.98 22.18
C ALA A 147 -8.83 -1.18 23.66
N GLU A 148 -10.08 -1.59 23.89
CA GLU A 148 -10.53 -2.13 25.17
C GLU A 148 -9.95 -3.53 25.42
#